data_AF-A0A433XKR2-F1
#
_entry.id   AF-A0A433XKR2-F1
#
_cell.length_a   1.000
_cell.length_b   1.000
_cell.length_c   1.000
_cell.angle_alpha   90.00
_cell.angle_beta   90.00
_cell.angle_gamma   90.00
#
_symmetry.space_group_name_H-M   'P 1'
#
loop_
_entity.id
_entity.type
_entity.pdbx_description
1 polymer ?
#
loop_
_entity_poly.entity_id
_entity_poly.type
_entity_poly.pdbx_seq_one_letter_code
_entity_poly.pdbx_strand_id
1 'polypeptide(L)'
;MCVSRRTFPDLKVNERQTLRLLADRLAVGSERSRRSVGPWPPRPAYRNPLPPEASGRAILQGAADAMHPARPLRILAVASPGTRWAELQVVAAGFENAEICFASAGTPEILGVTARYRRFRDFSLYSLWNLPVCAAQLIGTALSMRPDIVVSTGAAPGLIAMIVGRLVGARCIWVESLTSVDDLSLSGKLAGFFANDWLTQWPHLSRPRGPHYKGAVL
;
A
#
# COMPACT_ATOMS: atom_id res chain seq x y z
N MET A 1 27.32 33.97 -17.51
CA MET A 1 25.88 33.66 -17.14
C MET A 1 25.46 32.32 -17.76
N CYS A 2 25.98 31.10 -17.27
CA CYS A 2 25.70 29.86 -16.54
C CYS A 2 24.20 29.71 -16.26
N VAL A 3 23.57 28.74 -17.00
CA VAL A 3 22.95 27.51 -16.42
C VAL A 3 22.66 26.53 -17.56
N SER A 4 23.61 25.64 -17.90
CA SER A 4 24.06 24.23 -18.05
C SER A 4 22.88 23.26 -18.01
N ARG A 5 22.44 22.79 -19.20
CA ARG A 5 22.12 21.49 -19.81
C ARG A 5 22.63 20.32 -18.96
N ARG A 6 21.89 19.96 -17.87
CA ARG A 6 22.14 18.70 -17.12
C ARG A 6 21.61 17.50 -17.90
N THR A 7 22.39 16.88 -18.74
CA THR A 7 22.66 15.50 -19.19
C THR A 7 22.14 14.47 -18.18
N PHE A 8 20.86 14.01 -18.37
CA PHE A 8 20.21 12.76 -17.93
C PHE A 8 21.11 11.55 -18.23
N PRO A 9 21.73 10.91 -17.20
CA PRO A 9 22.39 9.63 -17.51
C PRO A 9 21.37 8.51 -17.80
N ASP A 10 21.26 8.07 -19.09
CA ASP A 10 21.02 6.79 -19.77
C ASP A 10 20.51 5.72 -18.80
N LEU A 11 19.18 5.70 -18.44
CA LEU A 11 18.43 4.65 -17.72
C LEU A 11 17.97 3.58 -18.72
N LYS A 12 18.94 2.79 -19.20
CA LYS A 12 18.59 1.60 -20.02
C LYS A 12 18.97 0.33 -19.27
N VAL A 13 17.82 -0.45 -18.69
CA VAL A 13 17.64 -1.92 -18.65
C VAL A 13 17.53 -2.36 -17.18
N ASN A 14 16.79 -1.59 -16.24
CA ASN A 14 16.73 -2.13 -14.86
C ASN A 14 15.45 -1.67 -14.17
N GLU A 15 14.29 -1.40 -14.86
CA GLU A 15 13.01 -0.88 -14.33
C GLU A 15 12.01 -2.02 -14.13
N ARG A 16 12.24 -3.14 -14.81
CA ARG A 16 11.36 -4.33 -14.67
C ARG A 16 11.91 -5.26 -13.58
N GLN A 17 13.18 -5.11 -13.21
CA GLN A 17 13.86 -5.90 -12.16
C GLN A 17 13.76 -5.20 -10.80
N THR A 18 13.65 -3.87 -10.83
CA THR A 18 13.50 -3.02 -9.63
C THR A 18 12.03 -2.98 -9.19
N LEU A 19 11.09 -3.20 -10.12
CA LEU A 19 9.64 -3.24 -9.88
C LEU A 19 9.19 -4.64 -9.48
N ARG A 20 9.96 -5.64 -9.87
CA ARG A 20 9.81 -7.04 -9.41
C ARG A 20 10.38 -7.24 -8.01
N LEU A 21 11.33 -6.39 -7.50
CA LEU A 21 12.07 -6.46 -6.21
C LEU A 21 11.33 -5.65 -5.14
N LEU A 22 10.51 -4.69 -5.57
CA LEU A 22 9.74 -3.81 -4.66
C LEU A 22 8.35 -4.41 -4.41
N ALA A 23 7.78 -5.32 -5.36
CA ALA A 23 6.50 -6.07 -5.31
C ALA A 23 6.66 -7.36 -4.50
N ASP A 24 7.74 -7.78 -4.28
CA ASP A 24 8.08 -9.01 -3.54
C ASP A 24 8.41 -8.68 -2.07
N ARG A 25 8.56 -7.29 -1.61
CA ARG A 25 9.06 -6.76 -0.30
C ARG A 25 7.89 -6.24 0.53
N LEU A 26 6.70 -6.12 -0.01
CA LEU A 26 5.52 -5.60 0.71
C LEU A 26 4.60 -6.74 1.13
N ALA A 27 4.84 -8.08 0.94
CA ALA A 27 4.05 -9.28 1.24
C ALA A 27 4.61 -10.03 2.45
N VAL A 28 5.52 -9.51 3.46
CA VAL A 28 6.26 -10.36 4.45
C VAL A 28 6.06 -9.75 5.84
N GLY A 29 4.88 -9.22 6.49
CA GLY A 29 4.91 -9.02 7.98
C GLY A 29 3.64 -9.58 8.63
N SER A 30 3.36 -11.01 8.74
CA SER A 30 2.58 -11.25 9.97
C SER A 30 2.13 -12.72 10.02
N GLU A 31 2.95 -13.72 10.40
CA GLU A 31 2.67 -15.00 11.09
C GLU A 31 1.91 -14.77 12.40
N ARG A 32 0.59 -14.81 12.39
CA ARG A 32 -0.23 -15.43 13.45
C ARG A 32 -1.65 -14.84 13.40
N SER A 33 -2.58 -15.48 12.66
CA SER A 33 -3.83 -15.57 13.47
C SER A 33 -5.00 -15.92 12.55
N ARG A 34 -5.17 -17.28 12.34
CA ARG A 34 -6.51 -17.91 12.27
C ARG A 34 -6.99 -18.31 13.67
N ARG A 35 -7.82 -17.44 14.30
CA ARG A 35 -9.04 -17.81 15.05
C ARG A 35 -9.16 -16.92 16.29
N SER A 36 -10.12 -15.91 16.28
CA SER A 36 -11.12 -15.53 17.30
C SER A 36 -10.89 -14.07 17.72
N VAL A 37 -11.63 -13.15 17.01
CA VAL A 37 -11.89 -11.75 17.43
C VAL A 37 -11.60 -11.57 18.93
N GLY A 38 -10.23 -11.70 19.35
CA GLY A 38 -9.68 -11.17 20.61
C GLY A 38 -8.87 -9.89 20.35
N PRO A 39 -8.74 -8.89 21.48
CA PRO A 39 -7.99 -7.63 21.33
C PRO A 39 -6.62 -7.87 20.65
N TRP A 40 -6.43 -7.14 19.61
CA TRP A 40 -5.33 -7.06 18.62
C TRP A 40 -3.98 -7.16 19.32
N PRO A 41 -3.10 -8.19 18.87
CA PRO A 41 -1.78 -8.29 19.52
C PRO A 41 -0.94 -7.01 19.30
N PRO A 42 -0.10 -6.54 20.28
CA PRO A 42 0.84 -5.41 20.15
C PRO A 42 1.87 -5.68 19.04
N ARG A 43 2.06 -4.61 18.16
CA ARG A 43 3.07 -4.50 17.10
C ARG A 43 4.29 -5.38 17.38
N PRO A 44 4.74 -6.38 16.52
CA PRO A 44 6.01 -7.06 16.81
C PRO A 44 7.18 -6.07 16.89
N ALA A 45 7.84 -5.97 18.08
CA ALA A 45 9.13 -5.26 18.29
C ALA A 45 10.16 -5.67 17.22
N TYR A 46 10.20 -4.95 16.10
CA TYR A 46 11.20 -5.23 15.02
C TYR A 46 12.61 -5.23 15.60
N ARG A 47 13.11 -6.36 16.26
CA ARG A 47 14.48 -6.56 16.76
C ARG A 47 15.46 -6.69 15.58
N ASN A 48 16.29 -5.52 15.30
CA ASN A 48 17.63 -5.25 14.76
C ASN A 48 17.52 -4.93 13.26
N PRO A 49 18.27 -3.81 12.73
CA PRO A 49 18.24 -3.46 11.31
C PRO A 49 18.88 -4.54 10.43
N LEU A 50 18.11 -5.38 9.74
CA LEU A 50 18.59 -6.32 8.70
C LEU A 50 19.61 -5.64 7.79
N PRO A 51 20.82 -6.25 7.64
CA PRO A 51 21.89 -5.83 6.73
C PRO A 51 21.33 -5.41 5.36
N PRO A 52 21.83 -4.27 4.74
CA PRO A 52 21.47 -3.52 3.52
C PRO A 52 21.54 -4.41 2.27
N GLU A 53 21.66 -5.82 2.51
CA GLU A 53 21.78 -6.64 1.28
C GLU A 53 20.94 -7.90 1.42
N ALA A 54 19.96 -7.88 2.31
CA ALA A 54 19.04 -9.04 2.43
C ALA A 54 17.64 -8.60 1.98
N SER A 55 17.63 -8.22 0.74
CA SER A 55 16.81 -7.85 -0.41
C SER A 55 15.36 -8.35 -0.27
N GLY A 56 14.38 -7.45 0.21
CA GLY A 56 12.93 -7.39 -0.08
C GLY A 56 12.36 -8.73 -0.56
N ARG A 57 13.29 -9.76 -1.16
CA ARG A 57 12.94 -11.08 -1.74
C ARG A 57 12.81 -12.14 -0.65
N ALA A 58 13.57 -12.23 0.53
CA ALA A 58 13.55 -13.28 1.57
C ALA A 58 12.40 -13.05 2.55
N ILE A 59 11.70 -11.84 2.50
CA ILE A 59 10.66 -11.46 3.49
C ILE A 59 9.28 -11.60 2.83
N LEU A 60 9.04 -11.46 1.28
CA LEU A 60 7.77 -11.60 0.50
C LEU A 60 7.49 -13.06 0.22
N GLN A 61 8.65 -13.90 0.10
CA GLN A 61 8.51 -15.36 -0.07
C GLN A 61 8.23 -16.04 1.27
N GLY A 62 8.52 -15.44 2.36
CA GLY A 62 8.23 -15.93 3.72
C GLY A 62 6.80 -15.62 4.15
N ALA A 63 6.00 -14.40 3.64
CA ALA A 63 4.61 -14.00 3.95
C ALA A 63 3.64 -14.69 2.98
N ALA A 64 3.96 -14.86 1.64
CA ALA A 64 3.22 -15.64 0.64
C ALA A 64 3.44 -17.15 0.80
N ASP A 65 4.77 -17.54 1.23
CA ASP A 65 5.08 -18.97 1.50
C ASP A 65 4.50 -19.43 2.84
N ALA A 66 4.03 -18.46 3.75
CA ALA A 66 3.41 -18.73 5.07
C ALA A 66 1.88 -18.76 4.95
N MET A 67 1.25 -18.36 3.66
CA MET A 67 -0.20 -18.40 3.42
C MET A 67 -0.49 -19.22 2.16
N HIS A 68 -0.52 -20.52 2.24
CA HIS A 68 -1.05 -21.31 1.10
C HIS A 68 -2.58 -21.33 1.13
N PRO A 69 -3.21 -20.23 0.63
CA PRO A 69 -4.68 -20.28 0.67
C PRO A 69 -5.26 -21.09 -0.50
N ALA A 70 -6.07 -22.09 -0.17
CA ALA A 70 -6.83 -22.94 -1.11
C ALA A 70 -7.40 -22.12 -2.27
N ARG A 71 -7.36 -20.66 -2.04
CA ARG A 71 -7.84 -19.74 -3.10
C ARG A 71 -6.90 -18.53 -3.22
N PRO A 72 -6.95 -17.94 -4.49
CA PRO A 72 -6.09 -16.77 -4.70
C PRO A 72 -6.42 -15.64 -3.72
N LEU A 73 -5.40 -14.89 -3.26
CA LEU A 73 -5.63 -13.75 -2.35
C LEU A 73 -6.48 -12.66 -3.03
N ARG A 74 -7.30 -12.13 -2.25
CA ARG A 74 -8.10 -10.98 -2.75
C ARG A 74 -7.57 -9.67 -2.14
N ILE A 75 -7.43 -8.77 -3.06
CA ILE A 75 -6.75 -7.54 -2.60
C ILE A 75 -7.62 -6.35 -3.01
N LEU A 76 -7.84 -5.55 -1.95
CA LEU A 76 -8.45 -4.23 -2.26
C LEU A 76 -7.37 -3.13 -2.28
N ALA A 77 -7.16 -2.54 -3.54
CA ALA A 77 -6.12 -1.51 -3.72
C ALA A 77 -6.77 -0.15 -3.95
N VAL A 78 -6.42 0.77 -3.03
CA VAL A 78 -7.19 2.03 -3.04
C VAL A 78 -6.22 3.20 -3.16
N ALA A 79 -6.52 4.07 -4.02
CA ALA A 79 -5.75 5.33 -4.09
C ALA A 79 -6.58 6.39 -4.81
N SER A 80 -6.20 7.68 -4.45
CA SER A 80 -6.81 8.77 -5.25
C SER A 80 -6.18 8.83 -6.65
N PRO A 81 -6.93 9.43 -7.66
CA PRO A 81 -6.37 9.52 -9.02
C PRO A 81 -5.07 10.35 -9.04
N GLY A 82 -4.23 10.14 -10.08
CA GLY A 82 -2.96 10.90 -10.22
C GLY A 82 -1.74 10.03 -9.93
N THR A 83 -0.74 10.71 -9.33
CA THR A 83 0.57 10.03 -9.15
C THR A 83 0.45 8.91 -8.11
N ARG A 84 -0.36 9.08 -7.15
CA ARG A 84 -0.54 8.02 -6.14
C ARG A 84 -1.19 6.78 -6.76
N TRP A 85 -2.08 7.00 -7.76
CA TRP A 85 -2.71 5.86 -8.46
C TRP A 85 -1.66 5.10 -9.28
N ALA A 86 -0.90 5.80 -9.99
CA ALA A 86 0.15 5.12 -10.77
C ALA A 86 1.06 4.28 -9.87
N GLU A 87 1.29 4.86 -8.73
CA GLU A 87 2.15 4.09 -7.79
C GLU A 87 1.43 2.84 -7.27
N LEU A 88 0.25 3.05 -6.95
CA LEU A 88 -0.51 1.89 -6.43
C LEU A 88 -0.56 0.77 -7.47
N GLN A 89 -0.72 1.14 -8.77
CA GLN A 89 -0.77 0.08 -9.80
C GLN A 89 0.54 -0.71 -9.84
N VAL A 90 1.63 0.00 -9.58
CA VAL A 90 2.92 -0.73 -9.57
C VAL A 90 2.99 -1.65 -8.34
N VAL A 91 2.56 -1.12 -7.25
CA VAL A 91 2.61 -1.93 -6.02
C VAL A 91 1.68 -3.14 -6.18
N ALA A 92 0.51 -2.90 -6.72
CA ALA A 92 -0.48 -3.97 -6.80
C ALA A 92 0.00 -5.06 -7.78
N ALA A 93 0.69 -4.69 -8.82
CA ALA A 93 1.22 -5.67 -9.79
C ALA A 93 2.21 -6.64 -9.13
N GLY A 94 2.72 -6.26 -7.98
CA GLY A 94 3.65 -7.13 -7.27
C GLY A 94 2.98 -8.33 -6.60
N PHE A 95 1.66 -8.27 -6.53
CA PHE A 95 0.93 -9.40 -5.92
C PHE A 95 0.60 -10.42 -7.01
N GLU A 96 1.46 -11.49 -7.10
CA GLU A 96 1.29 -12.49 -8.18
C GLU A 96 0.13 -13.44 -7.84
N ASN A 97 -0.73 -13.70 -8.77
CA ASN A 97 -1.83 -14.68 -8.67
C ASN A 97 -2.90 -14.22 -7.68
N ALA A 98 -2.96 -12.85 -7.46
CA ALA A 98 -4.02 -12.32 -6.56
C ALA A 98 -5.15 -11.73 -7.42
N GLU A 99 -6.26 -11.89 -6.82
CA GLU A 99 -7.40 -11.13 -7.39
C GLU A 99 -7.46 -9.70 -6.83
N ILE A 100 -7.28 -8.80 -7.82
CA ILE A 100 -7.15 -7.41 -7.30
C ILE A 100 -8.38 -6.61 -7.73
N CYS A 101 -8.92 -5.97 -6.72
CA CYS A 101 -9.95 -4.96 -7.00
C CYS A 101 -9.41 -3.56 -6.70
N PHE A 102 -9.42 -2.76 -7.84
CA PHE A 102 -8.95 -1.38 -7.65
C PHE A 102 -10.14 -0.47 -7.29
N ALA A 103 -9.81 0.50 -6.46
CA ALA A 103 -10.86 1.47 -6.08
C ALA A 103 -10.27 2.89 -6.05
N SER A 104 -11.01 3.76 -6.78
CA SER A 104 -10.54 5.16 -6.84
C SER A 104 -11.71 6.08 -7.23
N ALA A 105 -11.60 7.47 -7.00
CA ALA A 105 -12.68 8.45 -7.32
C ALA A 105 -12.74 8.73 -8.81
N GLY A 106 -11.78 8.21 -9.72
CA GLY A 106 -11.82 8.44 -11.18
C GLY A 106 -12.44 7.25 -11.91
N THR A 107 -12.66 7.55 -13.21
CA THR A 107 -13.22 6.45 -14.02
C THR A 107 -12.10 5.49 -14.47
N PRO A 108 -12.42 4.24 -14.53
CA PRO A 108 -11.40 3.25 -14.89
C PRO A 108 -10.76 3.55 -16.26
N GLU A 109 -11.49 4.14 -17.18
CA GLU A 109 -10.92 4.48 -18.51
C GLU A 109 -9.79 5.51 -18.39
N ILE A 110 -10.07 6.40 -17.55
CA ILE A 110 -9.05 7.47 -17.41
C ILE A 110 -7.86 6.94 -16.60
N LEU A 111 -8.10 5.96 -15.89
CA LEU A 111 -7.02 5.48 -14.99
C LEU A 111 -6.31 4.28 -15.60
N GLY A 112 -6.91 3.95 -16.84
CA GLY A 112 -6.21 2.89 -17.61
C GLY A 112 -6.26 1.54 -16.91
N VAL A 113 -7.43 1.22 -16.22
CA VAL A 113 -7.50 -0.08 -15.49
C VAL A 113 -8.55 -0.95 -16.19
N THR A 114 -8.14 -2.15 -16.50
CA THR A 114 -9.10 -3.08 -17.14
C THR A 114 -9.48 -4.19 -16.15
N ALA A 115 -8.92 -4.09 -14.94
CA ALA A 115 -9.23 -5.06 -13.88
C ALA A 115 -10.49 -4.65 -13.11
N ARG A 116 -10.90 -5.57 -12.18
CA ARG A 116 -12.04 -5.20 -11.32
C ARG A 116 -11.82 -3.84 -10.64
N TYR A 117 -12.90 -3.05 -10.71
CA TYR A 117 -12.72 -1.64 -10.28
C TYR A 117 -14.00 -1.15 -9.58
N ARG A 118 -13.77 -0.43 -8.47
CA ARG A 118 -14.90 0.19 -7.76
C ARG A 118 -14.62 1.69 -7.58
N ARG A 119 -15.70 2.39 -7.86
CA ARG A 119 -15.52 3.85 -7.73
C ARG A 119 -16.06 4.31 -6.36
N PHE A 120 -15.30 5.29 -5.83
CA PHE A 120 -15.86 5.94 -4.63
C PHE A 120 -15.76 7.46 -4.77
N ARG A 121 -16.53 8.06 -3.90
CA ARG A 121 -16.47 9.53 -3.87
C ARG A 121 -15.22 10.00 -3.10
N ASP A 122 -14.56 10.97 -3.82
CA ASP A 122 -13.32 11.46 -3.18
C ASP A 122 -13.66 12.48 -2.08
N PHE A 123 -12.68 12.51 -1.16
CA PHE A 123 -12.86 13.61 -0.20
C PHE A 123 -11.48 14.16 0.21
N SER A 124 -11.55 15.38 0.70
CA SER A 124 -10.34 16.06 1.22
C SER A 124 -10.71 16.87 2.46
N LEU A 125 -9.68 17.48 3.00
CA LEU A 125 -9.94 18.28 4.22
C LEU A 125 -10.93 19.41 3.93
N TYR A 126 -11.12 19.72 2.66
CA TYR A 126 -12.07 20.81 2.29
C TYR A 126 -13.45 20.24 1.96
N SER A 127 -13.52 18.94 1.80
CA SER A 127 -14.83 18.32 1.49
C SER A 127 -15.08 17.13 2.41
N LEU A 128 -15.06 17.38 3.71
CA LEU A 128 -15.18 16.28 4.69
C LEU A 128 -16.61 15.73 4.71
N TRP A 129 -17.52 16.50 4.12
CA TRP A 129 -18.91 16.02 4.09
C TRP A 129 -19.05 14.77 3.20
N ASN A 130 -18.06 14.63 2.37
CA ASN A 130 -18.12 13.44 1.49
C ASN A 130 -17.53 12.20 2.18
N LEU A 131 -17.12 12.42 3.36
CA LEU A 131 -16.45 11.32 4.08
C LEU A 131 -17.42 10.17 4.34
N PRO A 132 -18.65 10.48 4.83
CA PRO A 132 -19.52 9.32 5.14
C PRO A 132 -19.87 8.55 3.86
N VAL A 133 -20.01 9.22 2.81
CA VAL A 133 -20.34 8.49 1.56
C VAL A 133 -19.13 7.66 1.10
N CYS A 134 -17.98 8.28 1.10
CA CYS A 134 -16.77 7.51 0.76
C CYS A 134 -16.60 6.29 1.67
N ALA A 135 -16.80 6.48 2.92
CA ALA A 135 -16.60 5.36 3.87
C ALA A 135 -17.62 4.26 3.59
N ALA A 136 -18.92 4.65 3.41
CA ALA A 136 -19.95 3.63 3.15
C ALA A 136 -19.63 2.84 1.86
N GLN A 137 -19.14 3.51 0.85
CA GLN A 137 -18.80 2.81 -0.41
C GLN A 137 -17.61 1.86 -0.22
N LEU A 138 -16.67 2.35 0.54
CA LEU A 138 -15.52 1.44 0.75
C LEU A 138 -15.91 0.27 1.65
N ILE A 139 -16.79 0.53 2.57
CA ILE A 139 -17.26 -0.60 3.43
C ILE A 139 -18.03 -1.59 2.56
N GLY A 140 -18.98 -1.07 1.78
CA GLY A 140 -19.73 -1.95 0.87
C GLY A 140 -18.81 -2.78 -0.03
N THR A 141 -17.82 -2.12 -0.57
CA THR A 141 -16.88 -2.86 -1.43
C THR A 141 -16.13 -3.94 -0.64
N ALA A 142 -15.68 -3.54 0.52
CA ALA A 142 -14.88 -4.51 1.31
C ALA A 142 -15.77 -5.69 1.75
N LEU A 143 -17.01 -5.40 2.07
CA LEU A 143 -17.88 -6.51 2.56
C LEU A 143 -18.26 -7.42 1.38
N SER A 144 -18.37 -6.87 0.24
CA SER A 144 -18.75 -7.70 -0.93
C SER A 144 -17.58 -8.56 -1.41
N MET A 145 -16.44 -8.05 -1.41
CA MET A 145 -15.34 -8.86 -1.99
C MET A 145 -14.54 -9.56 -0.90
N ARG A 146 -14.68 -9.08 0.41
CA ARG A 146 -14.00 -9.71 1.57
C ARG A 146 -12.49 -9.83 1.31
N PRO A 147 -11.82 -8.69 1.36
CA PRO A 147 -10.39 -8.70 1.01
C PRO A 147 -9.53 -9.36 2.11
N ASP A 148 -8.52 -10.02 1.59
CA ASP A 148 -7.49 -10.51 2.54
C ASP A 148 -6.48 -9.40 2.86
N ILE A 149 -6.37 -8.51 1.85
CA ILE A 149 -5.37 -7.43 2.03
C ILE A 149 -5.98 -6.13 1.48
N VAL A 150 -5.74 -5.06 2.34
CA VAL A 150 -6.00 -3.71 1.81
C VAL A 150 -4.67 -2.94 1.69
N VAL A 151 -4.47 -2.40 0.46
CA VAL A 151 -3.20 -1.69 0.26
C VAL A 151 -3.53 -0.30 -0.31
N SER A 152 -2.79 0.74 0.25
CA SER A 152 -3.01 2.11 -0.26
C SER A 152 -1.67 2.85 -0.34
N THR A 153 -1.49 3.63 -1.41
CA THR A 153 -0.26 4.44 -1.59
C THR A 153 -0.58 5.91 -1.30
N GLY A 154 -1.61 6.05 -0.36
CA GLY A 154 -1.67 7.38 0.28
C GLY A 154 -2.85 8.20 -0.25
N ALA A 155 -3.42 9.18 0.54
CA ALA A 155 -4.41 10.27 0.65
C ALA A 155 -5.51 9.88 1.65
N ALA A 156 -6.34 10.74 1.84
CA ALA A 156 -7.39 10.59 2.88
C ALA A 156 -8.27 9.37 2.62
N PRO A 157 -8.68 9.03 1.42
CA PRO A 157 -9.51 7.83 1.21
C PRO A 157 -8.71 6.54 1.49
N GLY A 158 -7.43 6.57 1.19
CA GLY A 158 -6.59 5.41 1.54
C GLY A 158 -6.63 5.10 3.05
N LEU A 159 -6.58 6.22 3.86
CA LEU A 159 -6.65 6.00 5.33
C LEU A 159 -7.99 5.37 5.72
N ILE A 160 -9.05 5.82 5.06
CA ILE A 160 -10.37 5.21 5.37
C ILE A 160 -10.36 3.73 4.96
N ALA A 161 -9.76 3.48 3.89
CA ALA A 161 -9.67 2.06 3.47
C ALA A 161 -8.91 1.22 4.51
N MET A 162 -7.86 1.83 5.12
CA MET A 162 -7.14 1.07 6.17
C MET A 162 -8.07 0.74 7.33
N ILE A 163 -8.83 1.75 7.66
CA ILE A 163 -9.72 1.52 8.81
C ILE A 163 -10.75 0.44 8.46
N VAL A 164 -11.29 0.57 7.32
CA VAL A 164 -12.28 -0.44 6.88
C VAL A 164 -11.63 -1.83 6.80
N GLY A 165 -10.47 -1.91 6.26
CA GLY A 165 -9.75 -3.19 6.22
C GLY A 165 -9.62 -3.83 7.60
N ARG A 166 -9.36 -2.93 8.56
CA ARG A 166 -9.23 -3.49 9.92
C ARG A 166 -10.57 -4.04 10.42
N LEU A 167 -11.59 -3.33 10.02
CA LEU A 167 -12.92 -3.76 10.50
C LEU A 167 -13.31 -5.11 9.90
N VAL A 168 -12.78 -5.37 8.75
CA VAL A 168 -13.23 -6.64 8.11
C VAL A 168 -12.14 -7.70 8.28
N GLY A 169 -11.13 -7.37 9.07
CA GLY A 169 -10.10 -8.35 9.44
C GLY A 169 -9.02 -8.50 8.36
N ALA A 170 -8.95 -7.55 7.43
CA ALA A 170 -7.91 -7.64 6.39
C ALA A 170 -6.56 -7.12 6.90
N ARG A 171 -5.57 -7.74 6.34
CA ARG A 171 -4.24 -7.14 6.57
C ARG A 171 -4.09 -5.81 5.81
N CYS A 172 -3.63 -4.77 6.55
CA CYS A 172 -3.59 -3.42 5.96
C CYS A 172 -2.14 -2.98 5.72
N ILE A 173 -1.94 -2.59 4.46
CA ILE A 173 -0.57 -2.17 4.06
C ILE A 173 -0.66 -0.72 3.57
N TRP A 174 0.10 0.12 4.30
CA TRP A 174 0.22 1.53 3.87
C TRP A 174 1.60 1.79 3.26
N VAL A 175 1.54 2.35 2.05
CA VAL A 175 2.82 2.76 1.41
C VAL A 175 2.77 4.28 1.20
N GLU A 176 3.64 4.89 1.97
CA GLU A 176 3.68 6.35 1.80
C GLU A 176 4.08 6.74 0.37
N SER A 177 3.33 7.77 -0.14
CA SER A 177 3.54 8.16 -1.55
C SER A 177 4.89 8.86 -1.73
N LEU A 178 5.35 8.82 -3.02
CA LEU A 178 6.65 9.45 -3.36
C LEU A 178 6.55 10.97 -3.27
N THR A 179 5.35 11.37 -3.29
CA THR A 179 5.22 12.84 -3.25
C THR A 179 5.52 13.38 -1.85
N SER A 180 5.64 12.54 -0.89
CA SER A 180 5.95 13.00 0.49
C SER A 180 7.46 12.88 0.78
N VAL A 181 8.20 13.88 0.36
CA VAL A 181 9.69 13.78 0.38
C VAL A 181 10.21 14.28 1.72
N ASP A 182 9.63 15.30 2.18
CA ASP A 182 10.26 15.95 3.35
C ASP A 182 9.67 15.40 4.66
N ASP A 183 8.32 15.18 4.53
CA ASP A 183 7.64 14.68 5.75
C ASP A 183 6.48 13.76 5.34
N LEU A 184 6.09 12.88 6.44
CA LEU A 184 4.91 12.03 6.17
C LEU A 184 3.66 12.89 6.03
N SER A 185 2.81 12.42 5.08
CA SER A 185 1.50 13.11 5.03
C SER A 185 0.70 12.87 6.32
N LEU A 186 -0.25 13.84 6.50
CA LEU A 186 -1.10 13.63 7.70
C LEU A 186 -1.76 12.24 7.67
N SER A 187 -2.31 11.89 6.57
CA SER A 187 -2.91 10.53 6.47
C SER A 187 -1.86 9.44 6.67
N GLY A 188 -0.72 9.71 6.21
CA GLY A 188 0.39 8.73 6.40
C GLY A 188 0.75 8.55 7.88
N LYS A 189 0.75 9.63 8.54
CA LYS A 189 1.06 9.52 9.98
C LYS A 189 -0.03 8.73 10.71
N LEU A 190 -1.31 9.02 10.30
CA LEU A 190 -2.44 8.35 10.98
C LEU A 190 -2.55 6.89 10.55
N ALA A 191 -2.09 6.74 9.39
CA ALA A 191 -2.18 5.34 8.90
C ALA A 191 -1.38 4.40 9.80
N GLY A 192 -0.39 4.85 10.44
CA GLY A 192 0.42 4.01 11.34
C GLY A 192 -0.40 3.33 12.42
N PHE A 193 -1.51 3.89 12.78
CA PHE A 193 -2.33 3.26 13.83
C PHE A 193 -3.12 2.07 13.29
N PHE A 194 -3.29 2.11 12.00
CA PHE A 194 -4.19 1.06 11.47
C PHE A 194 -3.43 0.09 10.56
N ALA A 195 -2.25 0.49 10.20
CA ALA A 195 -1.54 -0.33 9.21
C ALA A 195 -0.76 -1.44 9.93
N ASN A 196 -0.95 -2.63 9.28
CA ASN A 196 -0.04 -3.70 9.73
C ASN A 196 1.40 -3.47 9.23
N ASP A 197 1.36 -3.00 7.95
CA ASP A 197 2.68 -2.64 7.38
C ASP A 197 2.66 -1.17 6.95
N TRP A 198 3.51 -0.39 7.69
CA TRP A 198 3.60 1.07 7.48
C TRP A 198 4.97 1.41 6.85
N LEU A 199 4.82 1.77 5.47
CA LEU A 199 6.10 1.81 4.72
C LEU A 199 6.28 3.21 4.15
N THR A 200 7.62 3.61 4.24
CA THR A 200 7.99 4.86 3.53
C THR A 200 9.00 4.57 2.43
N GLN A 201 9.00 5.55 1.49
CA GLN A 201 9.94 5.31 0.37
C GLN A 201 11.18 6.20 0.52
N TRP A 202 11.22 6.99 1.65
CA TRP A 202 12.41 7.82 1.95
C TRP A 202 13.10 7.32 3.23
N PRO A 203 14.36 6.95 3.05
CA PRO A 203 15.09 6.37 4.20
C PRO A 203 15.09 7.31 5.40
N HIS A 204 15.19 8.60 5.09
CA HIS A 204 15.30 9.52 6.25
C HIS A 204 13.96 9.64 6.99
N LEU A 205 12.86 9.20 6.47
CA LEU A 205 11.55 9.26 7.16
C LEU A 205 11.27 7.98 7.94
N SER A 206 12.11 7.01 7.85
CA SER A 206 11.95 5.75 8.61
C SER A 206 12.26 5.97 10.10
N ARG A 207 11.41 5.26 10.91
CA ARG A 207 11.63 5.32 12.36
C ARG A 207 11.58 3.91 12.96
N PRO A 208 12.13 3.77 14.21
CA PRO A 208 12.20 2.44 14.83
C PRO A 208 10.81 1.81 14.95
N ARG A 209 9.77 2.62 15.12
CA ARG A 209 8.43 2.00 15.26
C ARG A 209 7.61 2.22 13.97
N GLY A 210 8.39 2.70 12.93
CA GLY A 210 7.72 2.92 11.63
C GLY A 210 7.37 4.39 11.44
N PRO A 211 7.12 4.67 10.25
CA PRO A 211 7.13 3.82 9.06
C PRO A 211 8.55 3.32 8.72
N HIS A 212 8.55 2.09 8.07
CA HIS A 212 9.86 1.48 7.73
C HIS A 212 10.19 1.68 6.25
N TYR A 213 11.47 1.91 6.08
CA TYR A 213 11.93 2.06 4.68
C TYR A 213 12.35 0.70 4.13
N LYS A 214 11.69 0.42 2.91
CA LYS A 214 12.06 -0.88 2.31
C LYS A 214 12.28 -0.72 0.81
N GLY A 215 12.59 0.46 0.43
CA GLY A 215 12.84 0.70 -1.01
C GLY A 215 11.82 1.68 -1.59
N ALA A 216 12.09 1.98 -2.91
CA ALA A 216 11.17 2.94 -3.55
C ALA A 216 10.53 2.30 -4.79
N VAL A 217 9.24 2.56 -5.05
CA VAL A 217 8.37 1.88 -6.05
C VAL A 217 8.69 2.42 -7.44
N LEU A 218 9.27 3.81 -7.60
CA LEU A 218 9.62 4.33 -8.93
C LEU A 218 11.09 4.75 -8.95
#